data_AF-M0MQ31-F1
#
_entry.id   AF-M0MQ31-F1
#
_cell.length_a   1.000
_cell.length_b   1.000
_cell.length_c   1.000
_cell.angle_alpha   90.00
_cell.angle_beta   90.00
_cell.angle_gamma   90.00
#
_symmetry.space_group_name_H-M   'P 1'
#
loop_
_entity.id
_entity.type
_entity.pdbx_description
1 polymer ?
#
loop_
_entity_poly.entity_id
_entity_poly.type
_entity_poly.pdbx_seq_one_letter_code
_entity_poly.pdbx_strand_id
1 'polypeptide(L)'
;MILHANTHLDNEGTKAREKATRLLGERLHSIASDRRLLLTGDFNSTTASTPYRLLTDADTLPHFFDTRTLSIHAHHGPETTRTDFQTLVPDRTIDHMFVTSDWEVIQHATGSDLDARGRFPSDHLPVIVDASPI
;
A
#
# COMPACT_ATOMS: atom_id res chain seq x y z
N MET A 1 -12.61 0.44 16.97
CA MET A 1 -13.25 -0.02 15.71
C MET A 1 -12.27 0.23 14.57
N ILE A 2 -12.24 -0.62 13.55
CA ILE A 2 -11.33 -0.49 12.41
C ILE A 2 -12.08 0.17 11.24
N LEU A 3 -11.43 1.11 10.55
CA LEU A 3 -11.87 1.61 9.25
C LEU A 3 -10.88 1.16 8.17
N HIS A 4 -11.39 0.37 7.23
CA HIS A 4 -10.65 -0.03 6.04
C HIS A 4 -11.03 0.85 4.85
N ALA A 5 -10.01 1.45 4.23
CA ALA A 5 -10.14 2.16 2.98
C ALA A 5 -9.35 1.44 1.88
N ASN A 6 -9.89 1.50 0.67
CA ASN A 6 -9.23 1.01 -0.53
C ASN A 6 -9.31 2.06 -1.64
N THR A 7 -8.25 2.19 -2.43
CA THR A 7 -8.19 3.12 -3.56
C THR A 7 -7.48 2.52 -4.76
N HIS A 8 -7.73 3.08 -5.94
CA HIS A 8 -6.92 2.88 -7.13
C HIS A 8 -6.63 4.27 -7.72
N LEU A 9 -5.36 4.68 -7.75
CA LEU A 9 -4.98 5.99 -8.28
C LEU A 9 -4.68 5.93 -9.77
N ASP A 10 -4.87 7.07 -10.45
CA ASP A 10 -4.66 7.22 -11.88
C ASP A 10 -3.25 6.80 -12.34
N ASN A 11 -3.14 6.02 -13.42
CA ASN A 11 -1.88 5.47 -13.90
C ASN A 11 -1.01 6.50 -14.63
N GLU A 12 -1.59 7.45 -15.37
CA GLU A 12 -0.86 8.40 -16.22
C GLU A 12 -0.63 9.76 -15.56
N GLY A 13 -1.66 10.30 -14.93
CA GLY A 13 -1.76 11.67 -14.47
C GLY A 13 -1.05 11.90 -13.13
N THR A 14 0.23 12.30 -13.17
CA THR A 14 0.99 12.68 -11.96
C THR A 14 0.24 13.68 -11.08
N LYS A 15 -0.34 14.75 -11.68
CA LYS A 15 -1.15 15.74 -10.95
C LYS A 15 -2.45 15.16 -10.41
N ALA A 16 -3.04 14.19 -11.10
CA ALA A 16 -4.26 13.52 -10.65
C ALA A 16 -3.95 12.67 -9.41
N ARG A 17 -2.87 11.89 -9.42
CA ARG A 17 -2.43 11.12 -8.24
C ARG A 17 -2.13 12.02 -7.04
N GLU A 18 -1.42 13.13 -7.23
CA GLU A 18 -1.13 14.07 -6.15
C GLU A 18 -2.41 14.66 -5.53
N LYS A 19 -3.33 15.15 -6.36
CA LYS A 19 -4.60 15.72 -5.87
C LYS A 19 -5.50 14.67 -5.23
N ALA A 20 -5.60 13.49 -5.83
CA ALA A 20 -6.38 12.39 -5.29
C ALA A 20 -5.83 11.91 -3.94
N THR A 21 -4.50 11.87 -3.79
CA THR A 21 -3.86 11.50 -2.52
C THR A 21 -4.17 12.51 -1.41
N ARG A 22 -4.11 13.82 -1.71
CA ARG A 22 -4.50 14.86 -0.73
C ARG A 22 -5.97 14.74 -0.34
N LEU A 23 -6.85 14.59 -1.33
CA LEU A 23 -8.28 14.38 -1.08
C LEU A 23 -8.53 13.12 -0.23
N LEU A 24 -7.80 12.03 -0.50
CA LEU A 24 -7.88 10.79 0.27
C LEU A 24 -7.50 11.04 1.73
N GLY A 25 -6.36 11.68 1.99
CA GLY A 25 -5.92 12.05 3.35
C GLY A 25 -6.95 12.91 4.08
N GLU A 26 -7.44 13.99 3.45
CA GLU A 26 -8.47 14.86 4.00
C GLU A 26 -9.77 14.11 4.35
N ARG A 27 -10.23 13.24 3.45
CA ARG A 27 -11.44 12.44 3.66
C ARG A 27 -11.27 11.43 4.77
N LEU A 28 -10.15 10.70 4.78
CA LEU A 28 -9.87 9.71 5.83
C LEU A 28 -9.71 10.40 7.18
N HIS A 29 -9.06 11.56 7.24
CA HIS A 29 -9.00 12.37 8.47
C HIS A 29 -10.40 12.72 8.99
N SER A 30 -11.30 13.18 8.10
CA SER A 30 -12.63 13.63 8.51
C SER A 30 -13.54 12.48 8.96
N ILE A 31 -13.40 11.28 8.38
CA ILE A 31 -14.29 10.15 8.69
C ILE A 31 -13.71 9.20 9.73
N ALA A 32 -12.38 9.16 9.95
CA ALA A 32 -11.77 8.21 10.87
C ALA A 32 -12.23 8.43 12.32
N SER A 33 -12.40 9.69 12.75
CA SER A 33 -12.67 10.00 14.17
C SER A 33 -11.57 9.38 15.05
N ASP A 34 -11.92 8.40 15.88
CA ASP A 34 -11.08 7.63 16.80
C ASP A 34 -10.81 6.19 16.31
N ARG A 35 -11.12 5.92 15.04
CA ARG A 35 -10.97 4.58 14.45
C ARG A 35 -9.55 4.35 13.97
N ARG A 36 -9.10 3.10 14.14
CA ARG A 36 -7.84 2.60 13.60
C ARG A 36 -7.95 2.49 12.09
N LEU A 37 -7.05 3.11 11.35
CA LEU A 37 -7.11 3.12 9.88
C LEU A 37 -6.19 2.07 9.29
N LEU A 38 -6.72 1.33 8.31
CA LEU A 38 -5.89 0.70 7.29
C LEU A 38 -6.30 1.21 5.91
N LEU A 39 -5.31 1.47 5.07
CA LEU A 39 -5.48 1.94 3.70
C LEU A 39 -4.73 0.98 2.77
N THR A 40 -5.42 0.47 1.76
CA THR A 40 -4.86 -0.45 0.75
C THR A 40 -5.10 0.10 -0.63
N GLY A 41 -4.34 -0.35 -1.62
CA GLY A 41 -4.66 -0.03 -3.01
C GLY A 41 -3.50 -0.16 -3.97
N ASP A 42 -3.84 -0.01 -5.25
CA ASP A 42 -2.89 0.30 -6.31
C ASP A 42 -2.76 1.82 -6.38
N PHE A 43 -1.60 2.34 -6.01
CA PHE A 43 -1.36 3.78 -6.00
C PHE A 43 -0.74 4.28 -7.31
N ASN A 44 -0.41 3.38 -8.24
CA ASN A 44 0.37 3.68 -9.44
C ASN A 44 1.61 4.55 -9.13
N SER A 45 2.19 4.35 -7.95
CA SER A 45 3.21 5.22 -7.35
C SER A 45 4.19 4.38 -6.53
N THR A 46 5.48 4.59 -6.76
CA THR A 46 6.56 3.96 -5.97
C THR A 46 6.83 4.74 -4.68
N THR A 47 7.63 4.16 -3.79
CA THR A 47 8.06 4.80 -2.53
C THR A 47 8.84 6.12 -2.74
N ALA A 48 9.44 6.31 -3.92
CA ALA A 48 10.10 7.54 -4.32
C ALA A 48 9.14 8.64 -4.82
N SER A 49 7.86 8.33 -5.02
CA SER A 49 6.90 9.23 -5.66
C SER A 49 6.28 10.23 -4.68
N THR A 50 5.82 11.38 -5.19
CA THR A 50 5.12 12.39 -4.37
C THR A 50 3.87 11.85 -3.66
N PRO A 51 2.97 11.06 -4.29
CA PRO A 51 1.82 10.45 -3.61
C PRO A 51 2.19 9.65 -2.37
N TYR A 52 3.24 8.81 -2.45
CA TYR A 52 3.71 8.03 -1.30
C TYR A 52 4.14 8.96 -0.16
N ARG A 53 4.99 9.95 -0.46
CA ARG A 53 5.45 10.92 0.55
C ARG A 53 4.30 11.68 1.20
N LEU A 54 3.28 12.07 0.44
CA LEU A 54 2.12 12.78 0.99
C LEU A 54 1.32 11.96 2.01
N LEU A 55 1.38 10.63 1.96
CA LEU A 55 0.71 9.79 2.96
C LEU A 55 1.61 9.53 4.18
N THR A 56 2.91 9.38 3.97
CA THR A 56 3.85 8.96 5.02
C THR A 56 4.57 10.10 5.74
N ASP A 57 4.40 11.35 5.29
CA ASP A 57 4.98 12.53 5.94
C ASP A 57 4.37 12.74 7.33
N ALA A 58 5.21 12.91 8.35
CA ALA A 58 4.80 13.07 9.75
C ALA A 58 3.96 14.32 9.99
N ASP A 59 4.07 15.33 9.12
CA ASP A 59 3.28 16.55 9.20
C ASP A 59 1.91 16.42 8.50
N THR A 60 1.59 15.27 7.88
CA THR A 60 0.31 15.02 7.22
C THR A 60 -0.65 14.23 8.11
N LEU A 61 -1.93 14.62 8.11
CA LEU A 61 -3.00 13.94 8.85
C LEU A 61 -4.01 13.26 7.91
N PRO A 62 -4.43 12.01 8.21
CA PRO A 62 -3.82 11.13 9.22
C PRO A 62 -2.40 10.73 8.78
N HIS A 63 -1.49 10.58 9.74
CA HIS A 63 -0.13 10.12 9.45
C HIS A 63 -0.15 8.61 9.23
N PHE A 64 0.25 8.17 8.05
CA PHE A 64 0.31 6.75 7.70
C PHE A 64 1.73 6.20 7.80
N PHE A 65 1.83 4.95 8.24
CA PHE A 65 3.04 4.14 8.22
C PHE A 65 2.92 3.07 7.14
N ASP A 66 3.98 2.90 6.34
CA ASP A 66 4.07 1.80 5.39
C ASP A 66 4.31 0.49 6.15
N THR A 67 3.37 -0.45 6.03
CA THR A 67 3.45 -1.76 6.66
C THR A 67 4.71 -2.55 6.26
N ARG A 68 5.26 -2.31 5.07
CA ARG A 68 6.53 -2.91 4.63
C ARG A 68 7.70 -2.51 5.53
N THR A 69 7.74 -1.24 5.92
CA THR A 69 8.79 -0.68 6.79
C THR A 69 8.52 -0.91 8.27
N LEU A 70 7.24 -1.01 8.64
CA LEU A 70 6.80 -1.20 10.03
C LEU A 70 6.87 -2.66 10.49
N SER A 71 6.90 -3.61 9.54
CA SER A 71 6.95 -5.04 9.81
C SER A 71 8.13 -5.43 10.72
N ILE A 72 7.84 -6.19 11.78
CA ILE A 72 8.85 -6.73 12.71
C ILE A 72 9.81 -7.68 11.97
N HIS A 73 9.27 -8.54 11.11
CA HIS A 73 10.07 -9.41 10.26
C HIS A 73 10.43 -8.71 8.94
N ALA A 74 11.60 -9.06 8.41
CA ALA A 74 12.01 -8.60 7.09
C ALA A 74 10.99 -9.05 6.03
N HIS A 75 10.82 -8.22 5.00
CA HIS A 75 9.91 -8.48 3.90
C HIS A 75 10.12 -9.87 3.29
N HIS A 76 9.03 -10.58 3.02
CA HIS A 76 9.04 -11.86 2.32
C HIS A 76 8.56 -11.75 0.86
N GLY A 77 9.27 -12.41 -0.06
CA GLY A 77 8.89 -12.47 -1.47
C GLY A 77 9.56 -11.38 -2.32
N PRO A 78 9.07 -11.15 -3.55
CA PRO A 78 9.70 -10.22 -4.49
C PRO A 78 9.63 -8.74 -4.09
N GLU A 79 10.67 -8.00 -4.45
CA GLU A 79 10.78 -6.53 -4.36
C GLU A 79 10.00 -5.79 -5.47
N THR A 80 8.82 -6.30 -5.81
CA THR A 80 7.90 -5.71 -6.79
C THR A 80 6.50 -6.25 -6.60
N THR A 81 5.48 -5.45 -6.90
CA THR A 81 4.09 -5.90 -6.92
C THR A 81 3.58 -6.08 -8.34
N ARG A 82 4.44 -6.02 -9.37
CA ARG A 82 4.04 -6.05 -10.79
C ARG A 82 4.71 -7.18 -11.56
N THR A 83 3.93 -7.84 -12.43
CA THR A 83 4.40 -8.93 -13.30
C THR A 83 4.05 -8.77 -14.78
N ASP A 84 3.10 -7.90 -15.12
CA ASP A 84 2.54 -7.79 -16.48
C ASP A 84 2.06 -9.15 -17.06
N PHE A 85 1.64 -10.08 -16.20
CA PHE A 85 1.31 -11.48 -16.49
C PHE A 85 2.49 -12.34 -17.00
N GLN A 86 3.72 -11.81 -17.04
CA GLN A 86 4.87 -12.46 -17.68
C GLN A 86 6.03 -12.75 -16.74
N THR A 87 6.56 -11.72 -16.07
CA THR A 87 7.76 -11.81 -15.24
C THR A 87 7.77 -10.71 -14.20
N LEU A 88 8.46 -10.91 -13.07
CA LEU A 88 8.67 -9.86 -12.08
C LEU A 88 9.26 -8.61 -12.74
N VAL A 89 8.60 -7.46 -12.57
CA VAL A 89 9.04 -6.18 -13.10
C VAL A 89 9.78 -5.42 -12.01
N PRO A 90 11.11 -5.22 -12.08
CA PRO A 90 11.87 -4.55 -11.03
C PRO A 90 11.39 -3.11 -10.76
N ASP A 91 11.54 -2.65 -9.53
CA ASP A 91 11.23 -1.27 -9.12
C ASP A 91 9.79 -0.83 -9.43
N ARG A 92 8.84 -1.76 -9.30
CA ARG A 92 7.41 -1.55 -9.53
C ARG A 92 6.55 -1.99 -8.34
N THR A 93 7.01 -1.70 -7.13
CA THR A 93 6.16 -1.72 -5.93
C THR A 93 5.24 -0.50 -5.97
N ILE A 94 4.04 -0.70 -6.50
CA ILE A 94 3.01 0.34 -6.66
C ILE A 94 1.72 0.05 -5.88
N ASP A 95 1.59 -1.19 -5.40
CA ASP A 95 0.54 -1.61 -4.48
C ASP A 95 1.08 -1.51 -3.05
N HIS A 96 0.34 -0.82 -2.18
CA HIS A 96 0.77 -0.54 -0.82
C HIS A 96 -0.34 -0.84 0.18
N MET A 97 0.08 -1.18 1.41
CA MET A 97 -0.78 -1.17 2.57
C MET A 97 -0.19 -0.25 3.64
N PHE A 98 -1.00 0.70 4.07
CA PHE A 98 -0.68 1.70 5.07
C PHE A 98 -1.56 1.54 6.30
N VAL A 99 -1.03 1.87 7.47
CA VAL A 99 -1.75 1.85 8.75
C VAL A 99 -1.46 3.11 9.56
N THR A 100 -2.32 3.46 10.51
CA THR A 100 -2.01 4.45 11.56
C THR A 100 -1.12 3.83 12.66
N SER A 101 -0.65 4.64 13.61
CA SER A 101 0.33 4.23 14.64
C SER A 101 -0.14 3.17 15.65
N ASP A 102 -1.43 2.84 15.63
CA ASP A 102 -2.14 1.94 16.53
C ASP A 102 -2.24 0.51 16.00
N TRP A 103 -1.20 0.09 15.27
CA TRP A 103 -1.04 -1.25 14.70
C TRP A 103 0.34 -1.82 14.99
N GLU A 104 0.36 -3.10 15.33
CA GLU A 104 1.56 -3.94 15.29
C GLU A 104 1.55 -4.73 13.97
N VAL A 105 2.63 -4.64 13.20
CA VAL A 105 2.79 -5.36 11.93
C VAL A 105 3.83 -6.46 12.12
N ILE A 106 3.40 -7.72 12.04
CA ILE A 106 4.25 -8.88 12.29
C ILE A 106 5.05 -9.24 11.02
N GLN A 107 4.36 -9.27 9.87
CA GLN A 107 4.92 -9.70 8.60
C GLN A 107 4.34 -8.89 7.46
N HIS A 108 5.17 -8.54 6.49
CA HIS A 108 4.77 -8.02 5.20
C HIS A 108 5.37 -8.87 4.09
N ALA A 109 4.54 -9.35 3.17
CA ALA A 109 4.96 -10.20 2.07
C ALA A 109 4.36 -9.78 0.73
N THR A 110 5.01 -10.19 -0.34
CA THR A 110 4.46 -10.18 -1.70
C THR A 110 4.35 -11.63 -2.19
N GLY A 111 3.12 -12.10 -2.45
CA GLY A 111 2.88 -13.48 -2.89
C GLY A 111 3.15 -13.65 -4.38
N SER A 112 4.04 -14.56 -4.77
CA SER A 112 4.46 -14.77 -6.17
C SER A 112 4.06 -16.11 -6.75
N ASP A 113 2.97 -16.69 -6.25
CA ASP A 113 2.45 -17.98 -6.67
C ASP A 113 2.08 -18.00 -8.17
N LEU A 114 2.30 -19.15 -8.79
CA LEU A 114 1.90 -19.43 -10.17
C LEU A 114 0.81 -20.51 -10.17
N ASP A 115 -0.10 -20.44 -11.14
CA ASP A 115 -1.05 -21.52 -11.38
C ASP A 115 -0.36 -22.80 -11.85
N ALA A 116 -1.11 -23.90 -11.96
CA ALA A 116 -0.58 -25.19 -12.42
C ALA A 116 -0.02 -25.18 -13.86
N ARG A 117 -0.23 -24.09 -14.62
CA ARG A 117 0.31 -23.87 -15.97
C ARG A 117 1.52 -22.92 -15.95
N GLY A 118 2.00 -22.52 -14.78
CA GLY A 118 3.12 -21.59 -14.61
C GLY A 118 2.78 -20.13 -14.88
N ARG A 119 1.51 -19.72 -14.73
CA ARG A 119 1.06 -18.34 -15.01
C ARG A 119 0.77 -17.58 -13.74
N PHE A 120 1.10 -16.29 -13.72
CA PHE A 120 0.64 -15.40 -12.65
C PHE A 120 -0.89 -15.26 -12.69
N PRO A 121 -1.58 -15.32 -11.53
CA PRO A 121 -3.03 -15.12 -11.46
C PRO A 121 -3.47 -13.70 -11.86
N SER A 122 -2.59 -12.72 -11.71
CA SER A 122 -2.79 -11.31 -12.01
C SER A 122 -1.50 -10.71 -12.55
N ASP A 123 -1.58 -9.57 -13.23
CA ASP A 123 -0.43 -8.75 -13.59
C ASP A 123 0.13 -7.97 -12.39
N HIS A 124 -0.55 -8.01 -11.25
CA HIS A 124 -0.03 -7.63 -9.95
C HIS A 124 0.19 -8.85 -9.06
N LEU A 125 1.13 -8.74 -8.13
CA LEU A 125 1.28 -9.66 -7.01
C LEU A 125 0.52 -9.11 -5.79
N PRO A 126 -0.20 -9.96 -5.04
CA PRO A 126 -0.85 -9.54 -3.82
C PRO A 126 0.17 -9.13 -2.75
N VAL A 127 -0.09 -7.98 -2.12
CA VAL A 127 0.54 -7.60 -0.86
C VAL A 127 -0.21 -8.28 0.29
N ILE A 128 0.51 -8.99 1.14
CA ILE A 128 -0.02 -9.76 2.26
C ILE A 128 0.58 -9.20 3.54
N VAL A 129 -0.25 -8.85 4.51
CA VAL A 129 0.18 -8.29 5.78
C VAL A 129 -0.48 -9.04 6.92
N ASP A 130 0.33 -9.48 7.88
CA ASP A 130 -0.12 -9.95 9.19
C ASP A 130 0.05 -8.82 10.20
N ALA A 131 -1.06 -8.31 10.72
CA ALA A 131 -1.07 -7.17 11.62
C ALA A 131 -2.25 -7.21 12.61
N SER A 132 -2.02 -6.68 13.80
CA SER A 132 -3.02 -6.57 14.85
C SER A 132 -3.11 -5.14 15.40
N PRO A 133 -4.32 -4.63 15.64
CA PRO A 133 -4.53 -3.44 16.46
C PRO A 133 -3.87 -3.52 17.84
N ILE A 134 -3.26 -2.43 18.30
CA ILE A 134 -2.76 -2.27 19.68
C ILE A 134 -3.57 -1.23 20.47
#